data_AF-A0A645BBX4-F1
#
_entry.id   AF-A0A645BBX4-F1
#
_cell.length_a   1.000
_cell.length_b   1.000
_cell.length_c   1.000
_cell.angle_alpha   90.00
_cell.angle_beta   90.00
_cell.angle_gamma   90.00
#
_symmetry.space_group_name_H-M   'P 1'
#
loop_
_entity.id
_entity.type
_entity.pdbx_description
1 polymer ?
#
loop_
_entity_poly.entity_id
_entity_poly.type
_entity_poly.pdbx_seq_one_letter_code
_entity_poly.pdbx_strand_id
1 'polypeptide(L)'
;MRAIVATALASFDVNQNMDPLIDLLCDRAWWVRYRAATSLILCSDIAAVVKKIEAREDRYALEMFQFALDKQALCNRKVVA
;
A
#
# COMPACT_ATOMS: atom_id res chain seq x y z
N MET A 1 -7.01 -14.65 -5.71
CA MET A 1 -5.98 -15.04 -4.73
C MET A 1 -4.96 -13.94 -4.44
N ARG A 2 -4.36 -13.25 -5.42
CA ARG A 2 -3.33 -12.21 -5.19
C ARG A 2 -3.70 -11.10 -4.19
N ALA A 3 -4.96 -10.65 -4.20
CA ALA A 3 -5.46 -9.69 -3.20
C ALA A 3 -5.42 -10.22 -1.76
N ILE A 4 -5.63 -11.52 -1.56
CA ILE A 4 -5.55 -12.17 -0.24
C ILE A 4 -4.08 -12.27 0.19
N VAL A 5 -3.19 -12.55 -0.76
CA VAL A 5 -1.74 -12.59 -0.52
C VAL A 5 -1.25 -11.23 0.01
N ALA A 6 -1.69 -10.11 -0.57
CA ALA A 6 -1.36 -8.77 -0.06
C ALA A 6 -1.72 -8.61 1.43
N THR A 7 -2.95 -8.97 1.80
CA THR A 7 -3.39 -8.90 3.21
C THR A 7 -2.58 -9.85 4.11
N ALA A 8 -2.32 -11.07 3.64
CA ALA A 8 -1.58 -12.07 4.41
C ALA A 8 -0.14 -11.63 4.67
N LEU A 9 0.57 -11.15 3.65
CA LEU A 9 1.95 -10.67 3.75
C LEU A 9 2.10 -9.55 4.79
N ALA A 10 1.18 -8.59 4.79
CA ALA A 10 1.20 -7.52 5.79
C ALA A 10 0.86 -7.99 7.21
N SER A 11 0.02 -9.02 7.33
CA SER A 11 -0.30 -9.63 8.63
C SER A 11 0.88 -10.41 9.22
N PHE A 12 1.75 -10.96 8.36
CA PHE A 12 2.97 -11.65 8.81
C PHE A 12 4.06 -10.65 9.22
N ASP A 13 4.51 -9.81 8.29
CA ASP A 13 5.42 -8.71 8.55
C ASP A 13 5.44 -7.79 7.33
N VAL A 14 4.80 -6.63 7.45
CA VAL A 14 4.72 -5.65 6.35
C VAL A 14 6.08 -5.07 5.96
N ASN A 15 7.00 -4.92 6.92
CA ASN A 15 8.30 -4.31 6.68
C ASN A 15 9.22 -5.29 5.92
N GLN A 16 9.21 -6.58 6.30
CA GLN A 16 9.95 -7.62 5.57
C GLN A 16 9.36 -7.90 4.19
N ASN A 17 8.03 -7.79 4.04
CA ASN A 17 7.33 -8.08 2.79
C ASN A 17 7.01 -6.83 1.95
N MET A 18 7.72 -5.72 2.18
CA MET A 18 7.51 -4.46 1.48
C MET A 18 7.66 -4.61 -0.04
N ASP A 19 8.73 -5.26 -0.51
CA ASP A 19 8.98 -5.38 -1.96
C ASP A 19 7.93 -6.25 -2.67
N PRO A 20 7.55 -7.44 -2.15
CA PRO A 20 6.41 -8.20 -2.68
C PRO A 20 5.09 -7.42 -2.69
N LEU A 21 4.84 -6.58 -1.68
CA LEU A 21 3.65 -5.74 -1.62
C LEU A 21 3.69 -4.63 -2.69
N ILE A 22 4.85 -4.06 -2.98
CA ILE A 22 5.04 -3.08 -4.06
C ILE A 22 4.82 -3.76 -5.44
N ASP A 23 5.26 -5.00 -5.62
CA ASP A 23 4.97 -5.74 -6.84
C ASP A 23 3.46 -5.96 -7.03
N LEU A 24 2.72 -6.26 -5.94
CA LEU A 24 1.26 -6.36 -5.96
C LEU A 24 0.55 -5.01 -6.13
N LEU A 25 1.20 -3.90 -5.77
CA LEU A 25 0.69 -2.55 -6.02
C LEU A 25 0.72 -2.18 -7.51
N CYS A 26 1.61 -2.81 -8.29
CA CYS A 26 1.73 -2.63 -9.74
C CYS A 26 0.87 -3.62 -10.54
N ASP A 27 -0.01 -4.37 -9.89
CA ASP A 27 -0.85 -5.40 -10.51
C ASP A 27 -1.82 -4.82 -11.55
N ARG A 28 -2.14 -5.55 -12.63
CA ARG A 28 -3.15 -5.10 -13.60
C ARG A 28 -4.55 -4.91 -13.01
N ALA A 29 -4.89 -5.65 -11.96
CA ALA A 29 -6.22 -5.59 -11.35
C ALA A 29 -6.29 -4.50 -10.27
N TRP A 30 -7.17 -3.51 -10.46
CA TRP A 30 -7.31 -2.36 -9.56
C TRP A 30 -7.57 -2.77 -8.09
N TRP A 31 -8.34 -3.84 -7.85
CA TRP A 31 -8.64 -4.30 -6.50
C TRP A 31 -7.44 -4.93 -5.79
N VAL A 32 -6.47 -5.48 -6.53
CA VAL A 32 -5.22 -5.97 -5.95
C VAL A 32 -4.36 -4.78 -5.53
N ARG A 33 -4.25 -3.75 -6.38
CA ARG A 33 -3.54 -2.51 -6.06
C ARG A 33 -4.07 -1.86 -4.80
N TYR A 34 -5.39 -1.74 -4.70
CA TYR A 34 -6.04 -1.16 -3.51
C TYR A 34 -5.71 -1.93 -2.23
N ARG A 35 -5.71 -3.27 -2.28
CA ARG A 35 -5.35 -4.11 -1.12
C ARG A 35 -3.88 -3.99 -0.76
N ALA A 36 -2.99 -3.96 -1.75
CA ALA A 36 -1.57 -3.74 -1.55
C ALA A 36 -1.28 -2.36 -0.95
N ALA A 37 -1.90 -1.30 -1.48
CA ALA A 37 -1.79 0.07 -0.97
C ALA A 37 -2.23 0.16 0.49
N THR A 38 -3.40 -0.39 0.82
CA THR A 38 -3.92 -0.40 2.20
C THR A 38 -2.97 -1.13 3.14
N SER A 39 -2.33 -2.20 2.66
CA SER A 39 -1.37 -3.00 3.42
C SER A 39 -0.06 -2.24 3.66
N LEU A 40 0.46 -1.55 2.64
CA LEU A 40 1.70 -0.76 2.72
C LEU A 40 1.62 0.44 3.66
N ILE A 41 0.42 0.93 4.00
CA ILE A 41 0.23 2.00 5.00
C ILE A 41 0.64 1.53 6.41
N LEU A 42 0.62 0.22 6.66
CA LEU A 42 1.04 -0.34 7.93
C LEU A 42 2.57 -0.32 8.11
N CYS A 43 3.34 -0.04 7.05
CA CYS A 43 4.78 0.12 7.13
C CYS A 43 5.15 1.28 8.06
N SER A 44 6.22 1.09 8.83
CA SER A 44 6.70 2.13 9.75
C SER A 44 7.40 3.28 9.02
N ASP A 45 8.01 3.02 7.86
CA ASP A 45 8.69 4.01 7.03
C ASP A 45 7.94 4.25 5.71
N ILE A 46 6.95 5.13 5.74
CA ILE A 46 6.16 5.51 4.57
C ILE A 46 7.02 6.22 3.52
N ALA A 47 8.03 6.99 3.92
CA ALA A 47 8.89 7.71 2.99
C ALA A 47 9.74 6.76 2.14
N ALA A 48 10.28 5.69 2.74
CA ALA A 48 10.97 4.63 2.02
C ALA A 48 10.03 3.90 1.04
N VAL A 49 8.77 3.65 1.43
CA VAL A 49 7.77 3.04 0.56
C VAL A 49 7.50 3.91 -0.66
N VAL A 50 7.22 5.21 -0.47
CA VAL A 50 7.00 6.15 -1.59
C VAL A 50 8.17 6.13 -2.57
N LYS A 51 9.40 6.26 -2.05
CA LYS A 51 10.61 6.25 -2.89
C LYS A 51 10.74 4.97 -3.72
N LYS A 52 10.41 3.81 -3.15
CA LYS A 52 10.44 2.54 -3.87
C LYS A 52 9.32 2.43 -4.92
N ILE A 53 8.14 2.98 -4.65
CA ILE A 53 7.04 2.99 -5.62
C ILE A 53 7.38 3.91 -6.80
N GLU A 54 7.93 5.09 -6.54
CA GLU A 54 8.40 6.01 -7.58
C GLU A 54 9.44 5.36 -8.49
N ALA A 55 10.34 4.55 -7.93
CA ALA A 55 11.33 3.80 -8.69
C ALA A 55 10.74 2.70 -9.60
N ARG A 56 9.46 2.34 -9.44
CA ARG A 56 8.77 1.40 -10.34
C ARG A 56 8.17 2.07 -11.57
N GLU A 57 8.15 3.41 -11.62
CA GLU A 57 7.58 4.22 -12.72
C GLU A 57 6.10 3.90 -13.03
N ASP A 58 5.37 3.28 -12.10
CA ASP A 58 3.95 2.99 -12.22
C ASP A 58 3.13 4.11 -11.55
N ARG A 59 2.63 5.03 -12.38
CA ARG A 59 1.81 6.16 -11.94
C ARG A 59 0.56 5.72 -11.17
N TYR A 60 -0.12 4.65 -11.62
CA TYR A 60 -1.34 4.18 -10.97
C TYR A 60 -1.05 3.55 -9.60
N ALA A 61 0.13 2.95 -9.42
CA ALA A 61 0.58 2.44 -8.12
C ALA A 61 0.78 3.60 -7.13
N LEU A 62 1.46 4.66 -7.56
CA LEU A 62 1.69 5.87 -6.76
C LEU A 62 0.38 6.55 -6.37
N GLU A 63 -0.51 6.79 -7.34
CA GLU A 63 -1.82 7.40 -7.09
C GLU A 63 -2.68 6.57 -6.13
N MET A 64 -2.66 5.22 -6.26
CA MET A 64 -3.40 4.33 -5.38
C MET A 64 -2.85 4.37 -3.94
N PHE A 65 -1.53 4.44 -3.79
CA PHE A 65 -0.90 4.54 -2.47
C PHE A 65 -1.22 5.88 -1.80
N GLN A 66 -1.13 7.00 -2.54
CA GLN A 66 -1.52 8.32 -2.05
C GLN A 66 -2.99 8.36 -1.62
N PHE A 67 -3.89 7.83 -2.46
CA PHE A 67 -5.31 7.73 -2.14
C PHE A 67 -5.55 6.99 -0.80
N ALA A 68 -4.81 5.90 -0.59
CA ALA A 68 -4.96 5.12 0.63
C ALA A 68 -4.44 5.90 1.87
N LEU A 69 -3.34 6.65 1.74
CA LEU A 69 -2.83 7.54 2.81
C LEU A 69 -3.83 8.64 3.15
N ASP A 70 -4.38 9.31 2.14
CA ASP A 70 -5.38 10.38 2.32
C ASP A 70 -6.62 9.84 3.02
N LYS A 71 -7.08 8.65 2.61
CA LYS A 71 -8.19 7.95 3.26
C LYS A 71 -7.88 7.64 4.72
N GLN A 72 -6.69 7.15 5.05
CA GLN A 72 -6.31 6.87 6.43
C GLN A 72 -6.28 8.15 7.27
N ALA A 73 -5.74 9.24 6.73
CA ALA A 73 -5.71 10.54 7.40
C ALA A 73 -7.13 11.07 7.69
N LEU A 74 -8.06 10.92 6.75
CA LEU A 74 -9.47 11.27 6.94
C LEU A 74 -10.15 10.40 8.00
N CYS A 75 -9.91 9.09 7.99
CA CYS A 75 -10.42 8.19 9.02
C CYS A 75 -9.89 8.56 10.41
N ASN A 76 -8.60 8.83 10.54
CA ASN A 76 -8.00 9.24 11.82
C ASN A 76 -8.59 10.56 12.34
N ARG A 77 -8.87 11.53 11.46
CA ARG A 77 -9.53 12.79 11.84
C ARG A 77 -10.93 12.60 12.43
N LYS A 78 -11.70 11.63 11.92
CA LYS A 78 -13.06 11.34 12.40
C LYS A 78 -13.12 10.64 13.75
N VAL A 79 -12.00 10.06 14.20
CA VAL A 79 -11.93 9.34 15.48
C VAL A 79 -11.58 10.28 16.64
N VAL A 80 -11.07 11.49 16.34
CA VAL A 80 -10.62 12.48 17.34
C VAL A 80 -11.67 13.59 17.59
N ALA A 81 -12.76 13.63 16.80
CA ALA A 81 -13.87 14.57 16.96
C ALA A 81 -15.09 13.87 17.57
#